data_AF-A0A0N9U3M9-F1
#
_entry.id   AF-A0A0N9U3M9-F1
#
_cell.length_a   1.000
_cell.length_b   1.000
_cell.length_c   1.000
_cell.angle_alpha   90.00
_cell.angle_beta   90.00
_cell.angle_gamma   90.00
#
_symmetry.space_group_name_H-M   'P 1'
#
loop_
_entity.id
_entity.type
_entity.pdbx_description
1 polymer ?
#
loop_
_entity_poly.entity_id
_entity_poly.type
_entity_poly.pdbx_seq_one_letter_code
_entity_poly.pdbx_strand_id
1 'polypeptide(L)'
;MKKIFVASALAFAALSVSPVVSAPAFAQAKAVAVADVRAAAARSAAFQTATQQIETTYKAQIDQQQSRGQTLQAEINVLIAKYNEEAKKTPQNQAALQAAAKAVQDKRQAAQTELAKISAPVDLAIAYVEDQISVRMNEAIKAAMTAKKVDLLLNPDAVLARENNVDITDAVVTELNRILPSVSTAAPAGYQPGQLVQQRNQQLMDAARAAQGTPAPAAPATGTPPTTR
;
A
#
# COMPACT_ATOMS: atom_id res chain seq x y z
N MET A 1 -0.28 62.94 -27.35
CA MET A 1 0.44 64.18 -26.98
C MET A 1 0.61 64.18 -25.47
N LYS A 2 1.85 64.23 -24.96
CA LYS A 2 2.14 64.36 -23.52
C LYS A 2 2.05 65.83 -23.12
N LYS A 3 1.38 66.15 -22.00
CA LYS A 3 1.74 67.29 -21.16
C LYS A 3 1.52 66.95 -19.68
N ILE A 4 2.59 67.17 -18.94
CA ILE A 4 2.77 67.05 -17.50
C ILE A 4 2.21 68.32 -16.85
N PHE A 5 1.58 68.22 -15.67
CA PHE A 5 1.62 69.30 -14.68
C PHE A 5 1.74 68.75 -13.27
N VAL A 6 2.70 69.34 -12.58
CA VAL A 6 3.12 69.19 -11.18
C VAL A 6 2.24 70.09 -10.32
N ALA A 7 1.88 69.67 -9.10
CA ALA A 7 2.26 70.37 -7.85
C ALA A 7 1.38 70.02 -6.64
N SER A 8 2.07 70.05 -5.50
CA SER A 8 1.61 70.46 -4.17
C SER A 8 1.10 69.38 -3.21
N ALA A 9 2.03 69.03 -2.32
CA ALA A 9 1.81 68.43 -1.01
C ALA A 9 0.95 69.34 -0.12
N LEU A 10 -0.02 68.73 0.57
CA LEU A 10 -0.40 69.13 1.91
C LEU A 10 -0.31 67.89 2.81
N ALA A 11 0.61 67.96 3.76
CA ALA A 11 0.69 67.04 4.88
C ALA A 11 -0.47 67.34 5.84
N PHE A 12 -1.39 66.39 6.00
CA PHE A 12 -2.26 66.31 7.15
C PHE A 12 -1.87 65.06 7.94
N ALA A 13 -1.17 65.28 9.05
CA ALA A 13 -1.03 64.30 10.11
C ALA A 13 -2.36 64.23 10.86
N ALA A 14 -3.13 63.17 10.63
CA ALA A 14 -4.29 62.82 11.44
C ALA A 14 -4.33 61.29 11.60
N LEU A 15 -3.91 60.84 12.78
CA LEU A 15 -4.18 59.54 13.42
C LEU A 15 -4.63 58.42 12.48
N SER A 16 -3.67 57.66 11.95
CA SER A 16 -3.93 56.38 11.32
C SER A 16 -4.45 55.40 12.36
N VAL A 17 -5.78 55.34 12.52
CA VAL A 17 -6.45 54.16 13.06
C VAL A 17 -6.13 53.07 12.05
N SER A 18 -5.11 52.26 12.34
CA SER A 18 -4.87 51.03 11.58
C SER A 18 -6.20 50.28 11.59
N PRO A 19 -6.86 50.06 10.44
CA PRO A 19 -7.90 49.06 10.42
C PRO A 19 -7.17 47.78 10.84
N VAL A 20 -7.52 47.25 12.01
CA VAL A 20 -7.28 45.84 12.28
C VAL A 20 -8.13 45.16 11.22
N VAL A 21 -7.52 44.91 10.06
CA VAL A 21 -8.07 44.01 9.07
C VAL A 21 -8.03 42.69 9.81
N SER A 22 -9.13 42.36 10.49
CA SER A 22 -9.50 40.99 10.76
C SER A 22 -9.59 40.35 9.38
N ALA A 23 -8.43 39.94 8.86
CA ALA A 23 -8.37 39.02 7.75
C ALA A 23 -9.32 37.89 8.18
N PRO A 24 -10.35 37.59 7.40
CA PRO A 24 -11.14 36.41 7.70
C PRO A 24 -10.12 35.30 7.84
N ALA A 25 -10.09 34.66 9.01
CA ALA A 25 -9.45 33.37 9.14
C ALA A 25 -10.25 32.46 8.22
N PHE A 26 -9.93 32.50 6.92
CA PHE A 26 -10.30 31.46 6.00
C PHE A 26 -9.79 30.21 6.69
N ALA A 27 -10.70 29.35 7.13
CA ALA A 27 -10.40 27.95 7.27
C ALA A 27 -9.75 27.57 5.94
N GLN A 28 -8.42 27.52 5.89
CA GLN A 28 -7.69 27.14 4.69
C GLN A 28 -8.30 25.79 4.34
N ALA A 29 -9.00 25.72 3.20
CA ALA A 29 -9.75 24.54 2.83
C ALA A 29 -8.78 23.36 2.88
N LYS A 30 -9.07 22.39 3.76
CA LYS A 30 -8.33 21.12 3.80
C LYS A 30 -8.34 20.58 2.38
N ALA A 31 -7.18 20.51 1.74
CA ALA A 31 -7.12 19.99 0.39
C ALA A 31 -7.36 18.49 0.44
N VAL A 32 -8.41 18.04 -0.25
CA VAL A 32 -8.80 16.64 -0.33
C VAL A 32 -8.33 16.09 -1.67
N ALA A 33 -7.62 14.96 -1.64
CA ALA A 33 -7.20 14.26 -2.83
C ALA A 33 -7.60 12.79 -2.78
N VAL A 34 -7.46 12.13 -3.92
CA VAL A 34 -7.66 10.70 -4.08
C VAL A 34 -6.32 10.07 -4.48
N ALA A 35 -6.03 8.88 -3.97
CA ALA A 35 -4.96 8.06 -4.54
C ALA A 35 -5.31 6.59 -4.48
N ASP A 36 -5.03 5.90 -5.57
CA ASP A 36 -5.03 4.44 -5.60
C ASP A 36 -3.66 3.93 -5.16
N VAL A 37 -3.56 3.60 -3.88
CA VAL A 37 -2.33 3.12 -3.26
C VAL A 37 -1.89 1.77 -3.84
N ARG A 38 -2.85 0.92 -4.25
CA ARG A 38 -2.55 -0.38 -4.85
C ARG A 38 -2.01 -0.22 -6.26
N ALA A 39 -2.65 0.64 -7.08
CA ALA A 39 -2.15 0.98 -8.39
C ALA A 39 -0.79 1.67 -8.31
N ALA A 40 -0.56 2.54 -7.32
CA ALA A 40 0.73 3.17 -7.11
C ALA A 40 1.84 2.15 -6.78
N ALA A 41 1.54 1.16 -5.94
CA ALA A 41 2.47 0.05 -5.64
C ALA A 41 2.84 -0.72 -6.91
N ALA A 42 1.83 -1.14 -7.69
CA ALA A 42 2.00 -1.93 -8.90
C ALA A 42 2.74 -1.16 -10.02
N ARG A 43 2.54 0.16 -10.11
CA ARG A 43 3.23 1.03 -11.08
C ARG A 43 4.65 1.41 -10.67
N SER A 44 5.06 1.13 -9.44
CA SER A 44 6.41 1.46 -8.98
C SER A 44 7.51 0.74 -9.76
N ALA A 45 8.64 1.40 -9.94
CA ALA A 45 9.82 0.84 -10.60
C ALA A 45 10.35 -0.38 -9.83
N ALA A 46 10.29 -0.33 -8.49
CA ALA A 46 10.63 -1.45 -7.62
C ALA A 46 9.77 -2.69 -7.92
N PHE A 47 8.45 -2.54 -7.99
CA PHE A 47 7.55 -3.65 -8.30
C PHE A 47 7.81 -4.20 -9.70
N GLN A 48 7.84 -3.34 -10.72
CA GLN A 48 8.04 -3.78 -12.11
C GLN A 48 9.37 -4.52 -12.30
N THR A 49 10.45 -4.01 -11.72
CA THR A 49 11.77 -4.65 -11.79
C THR A 49 11.79 -5.98 -11.04
N ALA A 50 11.17 -6.02 -9.86
CA ALA A 50 11.08 -7.23 -9.06
C ALA A 50 10.25 -8.31 -9.74
N THR A 51 9.13 -7.96 -10.38
CA THR A 51 8.31 -8.91 -11.15
C THR A 51 9.13 -9.55 -12.27
N GLN A 52 9.89 -8.76 -13.04
CA GLN A 52 10.76 -9.30 -14.10
C GLN A 52 11.85 -10.21 -13.52
N GLN A 53 12.42 -9.85 -12.38
CA GLN A 53 13.41 -10.69 -11.69
C GLN A 53 12.81 -11.98 -11.15
N ILE A 54 11.60 -11.95 -10.60
CA ILE A 54 10.89 -13.15 -10.14
C ILE A 54 10.59 -14.06 -11.31
N GLU A 55 10.05 -13.51 -12.41
CA GLU A 55 9.72 -14.29 -13.61
C GLU A 55 10.95 -14.99 -14.19
N THR A 56 12.09 -14.30 -14.24
CA THR A 56 13.36 -14.87 -14.72
C THR A 56 13.97 -15.87 -13.75
N THR A 57 14.02 -15.55 -12.46
CA THR A 57 14.63 -16.40 -11.42
C THR A 57 13.84 -17.68 -11.19
N TYR A 58 12.51 -17.58 -11.21
CA TYR A 58 11.60 -18.69 -10.92
C TYR A 58 10.93 -19.27 -12.17
N LYS A 59 11.46 -18.97 -13.37
CA LYS A 59 10.91 -19.43 -14.64
C LYS A 59 10.67 -20.94 -14.65
N ALA A 60 11.65 -21.71 -14.16
CA ALA A 60 11.56 -23.16 -14.12
C ALA A 60 10.39 -23.64 -13.25
N GLN A 61 10.16 -23.01 -12.09
CA GLN A 61 9.06 -23.34 -11.19
C GLN A 61 7.71 -22.94 -11.79
N ILE A 62 7.62 -21.78 -12.44
CA ILE A 62 6.41 -21.30 -13.12
C ILE A 62 6.05 -22.26 -14.27
N ASP A 63 7.02 -22.58 -15.13
CA ASP A 63 6.82 -23.52 -16.25
C ASP A 63 6.45 -24.93 -15.73
N GLN A 64 7.09 -25.37 -14.63
CA GLN A 64 6.76 -26.63 -13.97
C GLN A 64 5.34 -26.63 -13.39
N GLN A 65 4.91 -25.55 -12.75
CA GLN A 65 3.55 -25.41 -12.22
C GLN A 65 2.52 -25.53 -13.34
N GLN A 66 2.74 -24.83 -14.46
CA GLN A 66 1.84 -24.86 -15.61
C GLN A 66 1.75 -26.26 -16.24
N SER A 67 2.90 -26.90 -16.50
CA SER A 67 2.98 -28.26 -17.04
C SER A 67 2.32 -29.29 -16.10
N ARG A 68 2.58 -29.16 -14.79
CA ARG A 68 2.02 -30.06 -13.79
C ARG A 68 0.52 -29.87 -13.63
N GLY A 69 0.03 -28.63 -13.67
CA GLY A 69 -1.40 -28.33 -13.66
C GLY A 69 -2.14 -28.98 -14.81
N GLN A 70 -1.60 -28.91 -16.03
CA GLN A 70 -2.18 -29.58 -17.20
C GLN A 70 -2.19 -31.10 -17.06
N THR A 71 -1.08 -31.68 -16.57
CA THR A 71 -0.97 -33.13 -16.34
C THR A 71 -1.98 -33.60 -15.30
N LEU A 72 -2.05 -32.92 -14.15
CA LEU A 72 -3.00 -33.24 -13.07
C LEU A 72 -4.45 -33.12 -13.55
N GLN A 73 -4.77 -32.11 -14.35
CA GLN A 73 -6.10 -31.94 -14.92
C GLN A 73 -6.47 -33.11 -15.85
N ALA A 74 -5.55 -33.56 -16.70
CA ALA A 74 -5.76 -34.73 -17.56
C ALA A 74 -5.98 -36.01 -16.74
N GLU A 75 -5.16 -36.24 -15.71
CA GLU A 75 -5.30 -37.39 -14.80
C GLU A 75 -6.64 -37.38 -14.05
N ILE A 76 -7.08 -36.22 -13.56
CA ILE A 76 -8.39 -36.06 -12.90
C ILE A 76 -9.52 -36.34 -13.89
N ASN A 77 -9.42 -35.87 -15.14
CA ASN A 77 -10.43 -36.15 -16.16
C ASN A 77 -10.56 -37.67 -16.44
N VAL A 78 -9.44 -38.41 -16.46
CA VAL A 78 -9.45 -39.87 -16.59
C VAL A 78 -10.16 -40.54 -15.40
N LEU A 79 -9.91 -40.08 -14.18
CA LEU A 79 -10.60 -40.61 -12.99
C LEU A 79 -12.11 -40.30 -13.00
N ILE A 80 -12.49 -39.11 -13.47
CA ILE A 80 -13.90 -38.73 -13.64
C ILE A 80 -14.56 -39.61 -14.71
N ALA A 81 -13.88 -39.89 -15.82
CA ALA A 81 -14.39 -40.80 -16.84
C ALA A 81 -14.64 -42.21 -16.26
N LYS A 82 -13.70 -42.74 -15.47
CA LYS A 82 -13.88 -44.01 -14.76
C LYS A 82 -15.07 -43.97 -13.79
N TYR A 83 -15.18 -42.92 -12.98
CA TYR A 83 -16.32 -42.73 -12.08
C TYR A 83 -17.67 -42.77 -12.84
N ASN A 84 -17.77 -42.05 -13.96
CA ASN A 84 -18.97 -42.02 -14.79
C ASN A 84 -19.27 -43.38 -15.43
N GLU A 85 -18.26 -44.16 -15.77
CA GLU A 85 -18.43 -45.53 -16.28
C GLU A 85 -18.98 -46.47 -15.21
N GLU A 86 -18.44 -46.42 -13.99
CA GLU A 86 -18.92 -47.23 -12.87
C GLU A 86 -20.32 -46.84 -12.41
N ALA A 87 -20.67 -45.55 -12.50
CA ALA A 87 -22.00 -45.06 -12.17
C ALA A 87 -23.08 -45.71 -13.06
N LYS A 88 -22.78 -45.96 -14.34
CA LYS A 88 -23.70 -46.62 -15.28
C LYS A 88 -23.94 -48.10 -14.96
N LYS A 89 -23.04 -48.74 -14.21
CA LYS A 89 -23.10 -50.17 -13.81
C LYS A 89 -23.71 -50.36 -12.41
N THR A 90 -24.23 -49.31 -11.79
CA THR A 90 -24.85 -49.34 -10.47
C THR A 90 -26.27 -49.92 -10.56
N PRO A 91 -26.74 -50.80 -9.64
CA PRO A 91 -26.19 -51.10 -8.31
C PRO A 91 -25.13 -52.22 -8.22
N GLN A 92 -24.84 -52.93 -9.31
CA GLN A 92 -23.92 -54.08 -9.29
C GLN A 92 -22.48 -53.70 -8.91
N ASN A 93 -22.06 -52.46 -9.12
CA ASN A 93 -20.69 -52.00 -8.85
C ASN A 93 -20.58 -50.86 -7.82
N GLN A 94 -21.46 -50.85 -6.82
CA GLN A 94 -21.54 -49.76 -5.83
C GLN A 94 -20.23 -49.55 -5.05
N ALA A 95 -19.47 -50.61 -4.74
CA ALA A 95 -18.16 -50.51 -4.10
C ALA A 95 -17.09 -49.85 -5.01
N ALA A 96 -17.08 -50.22 -6.30
CA ALA A 96 -16.16 -49.61 -7.28
C ALA A 96 -16.48 -48.13 -7.52
N LEU A 97 -17.77 -47.76 -7.52
CA LEU A 97 -18.20 -46.37 -7.63
C LEU A 97 -17.71 -45.52 -6.44
N GLN A 98 -17.84 -46.03 -5.22
CA GLN A 98 -17.34 -45.37 -4.01
C GLN A 98 -15.81 -45.21 -4.04
N ALA A 99 -15.09 -46.25 -4.47
CA ALA A 99 -13.64 -46.20 -4.63
C ALA A 99 -13.21 -45.16 -5.69
N ALA A 100 -13.91 -45.09 -6.83
CA ALA A 100 -13.65 -44.11 -7.88
C ALA A 100 -13.92 -42.66 -7.40
N ALA A 101 -15.00 -42.44 -6.65
CA ALA A 101 -15.31 -41.14 -6.06
C ALA A 101 -14.20 -40.68 -5.11
N LYS A 102 -13.74 -41.58 -4.23
CA LYS A 102 -12.64 -41.32 -3.30
C LYS A 102 -11.34 -41.02 -4.04
N ALA A 103 -11.02 -41.78 -5.09
CA ALA A 103 -9.82 -41.54 -5.90
C ALA A 103 -9.82 -40.14 -6.55
N VAL A 104 -10.96 -39.66 -7.07
CA VAL A 104 -11.07 -38.29 -7.60
C VAL A 104 -10.85 -37.25 -6.51
N GLN A 105 -11.46 -37.43 -5.34
CA GLN A 105 -11.31 -36.51 -4.20
C GLN A 105 -9.86 -36.45 -3.71
N ASP A 106 -9.25 -37.61 -3.47
CA ASP A 106 -7.87 -37.74 -3.00
C ASP A 106 -6.91 -37.11 -4.03
N LYS A 107 -7.14 -37.35 -5.34
CA LYS A 107 -6.32 -36.76 -6.41
C LYS A 107 -6.44 -35.23 -6.45
N ARG A 108 -7.64 -34.67 -6.27
CA ARG A 108 -7.84 -33.22 -6.22
C ARG A 108 -7.13 -32.57 -5.02
N GLN A 109 -7.15 -33.23 -3.87
CA GLN A 109 -6.45 -32.72 -2.67
C GLN A 109 -4.93 -32.80 -2.84
N ALA A 110 -4.43 -33.91 -3.39
CA ALA A 110 -3.01 -34.08 -3.69
C ALA A 110 -2.53 -33.07 -4.74
N ALA A 111 -3.32 -32.82 -5.79
CA ALA A 111 -3.03 -31.83 -6.83
C ALA A 111 -2.87 -30.41 -6.25
N GLN A 112 -3.80 -29.98 -5.39
CA GLN A 112 -3.71 -28.67 -4.72
C GLN A 112 -2.45 -28.57 -3.87
N THR A 113 -2.14 -29.61 -3.08
CA THR A 113 -0.95 -29.64 -2.22
C THR A 113 0.33 -29.62 -3.03
N GLU A 114 0.38 -30.35 -4.15
CA GLU A 114 1.54 -30.40 -5.02
C GLU A 114 1.78 -29.06 -5.73
N LEU A 115 0.73 -28.47 -6.30
CA LEU A 115 0.83 -27.16 -6.96
C LEU A 115 1.23 -26.06 -5.97
N ALA A 116 0.68 -26.08 -4.75
CA ALA A 116 1.07 -25.13 -3.70
C ALA A 116 2.55 -25.27 -3.30
N LYS A 117 3.10 -26.49 -3.29
CA LYS A 117 4.54 -26.70 -3.03
C LYS A 117 5.42 -26.16 -4.15
N ILE A 118 4.97 -26.25 -5.40
CA ILE A 118 5.69 -25.73 -6.56
C ILE A 118 5.66 -24.19 -6.56
N SER A 119 4.51 -23.58 -6.22
CA SER A 119 4.36 -22.12 -6.19
C SER A 119 4.93 -21.46 -4.92
N ALA A 120 5.05 -22.19 -3.81
CA ALA A 120 5.54 -21.68 -2.53
C ALA A 120 6.76 -20.73 -2.59
N PRO A 121 7.86 -21.05 -3.31
CA PRO A 121 9.00 -20.14 -3.39
C PRO A 121 8.69 -18.84 -4.16
N VAL A 122 7.82 -18.91 -5.18
CA VAL A 122 7.37 -17.75 -5.95
C VAL A 122 6.46 -16.88 -5.09
N ASP A 123 5.51 -17.50 -4.40
CA ASP A 123 4.56 -16.82 -3.51
C ASP A 123 5.30 -16.09 -2.38
N LEU A 124 6.34 -16.71 -1.80
CA LEU A 124 7.21 -16.07 -0.80
C LEU A 124 7.99 -14.88 -1.36
N ALA A 125 8.54 -15.00 -2.58
CA ALA A 125 9.25 -13.91 -3.23
C ALA A 125 8.33 -12.71 -3.51
N ILE A 126 7.12 -12.97 -4.01
CA ILE A 126 6.09 -11.94 -4.25
C ILE A 126 5.71 -11.27 -2.94
N ALA A 127 5.37 -12.06 -1.91
CA ALA A 127 4.99 -11.52 -0.60
C ALA A 127 6.10 -10.65 0.01
N TYR A 128 7.37 -11.06 -0.15
CA TYR A 128 8.51 -10.29 0.35
C TYR A 128 8.69 -8.95 -0.38
N VAL A 129 8.46 -8.92 -1.69
CA VAL A 129 8.47 -7.69 -2.49
C VAL A 129 7.33 -6.77 -2.07
N GLU A 130 6.12 -7.30 -1.92
CA GLU A 130 4.94 -6.55 -1.48
C GLU A 130 5.11 -5.96 -0.08
N ASP A 131 5.70 -6.72 0.85
CA ASP A 131 6.02 -6.27 2.20
C ASP A 131 7.01 -5.09 2.18
N GLN A 132 8.10 -5.21 1.42
CA GLN A 132 9.09 -4.14 1.29
C GLN A 132 8.47 -2.85 0.73
N ILE A 133 7.59 -2.96 -0.26
CA ILE A 133 6.86 -1.82 -0.83
C ILE A 133 5.90 -1.23 0.20
N SER A 134 5.10 -2.06 0.86
CA SER A 134 4.12 -1.63 1.87
C SER A 134 4.77 -0.89 3.03
N VAL A 135 5.95 -1.34 3.45
CA VAL A 135 6.80 -0.75 4.48
C VAL A 135 7.28 0.67 4.14
N ARG A 136 7.36 1.04 2.85
CA ARG A 136 7.71 2.39 2.38
C ARG A 136 6.53 3.18 1.83
N MET A 137 5.42 2.52 1.55
CA MET A 137 4.23 3.12 0.97
C MET A 137 3.66 4.27 1.82
N ASN A 138 3.55 4.07 3.15
CA ASN A 138 3.06 5.13 4.04
C ASN A 138 3.94 6.38 4.04
N GLU A 139 5.25 6.22 3.83
CA GLU A 139 6.21 7.33 3.73
C GLU A 139 6.03 8.07 2.41
N ALA A 140 5.89 7.34 1.30
CA ALA A 140 5.62 7.90 -0.02
C ALA A 140 4.28 8.65 -0.08
N ILE A 141 3.23 8.11 0.55
CA ILE A 141 1.93 8.77 0.66
C ILE A 141 2.06 10.12 1.39
N LYS A 142 2.72 10.13 2.56
CA LYS A 142 2.91 11.37 3.33
C LYS A 142 3.74 12.40 2.57
N ALA A 143 4.79 11.96 1.87
CA ALA A 143 5.62 12.83 1.03
C ALA A 143 4.80 13.42 -0.12
N ALA A 144 4.00 12.60 -0.82
CA ALA A 144 3.13 13.05 -1.90
C ALA A 144 2.05 14.02 -1.41
N MET A 145 1.42 13.73 -0.27
CA MET A 145 0.46 14.64 0.37
C MET A 145 1.12 15.97 0.72
N THR A 146 2.33 15.97 1.29
CA THR A 146 3.08 17.19 1.60
C THR A 146 3.41 17.99 0.34
N ALA A 147 3.93 17.33 -0.69
CA ALA A 147 4.29 17.95 -1.97
C ALA A 147 3.07 18.54 -2.69
N LYS A 148 1.90 17.89 -2.59
CA LYS A 148 0.64 18.33 -3.17
C LYS A 148 -0.20 19.21 -2.23
N LYS A 149 0.29 19.48 -1.02
CA LYS A 149 -0.41 20.23 0.04
C LYS A 149 -1.80 19.68 0.34
N VAL A 150 -1.92 18.35 0.44
CA VAL A 150 -3.14 17.59 0.72
C VAL A 150 -3.21 17.26 2.21
N ASP A 151 -4.35 17.54 2.84
CA ASP A 151 -4.60 17.24 4.26
C ASP A 151 -5.41 15.97 4.45
N LEU A 152 -6.19 15.56 3.44
CA LEU A 152 -7.03 14.37 3.48
C LEU A 152 -6.89 13.57 2.18
N LEU A 153 -6.51 12.30 2.32
CA LEU A 153 -6.44 11.36 1.22
C LEU A 153 -7.58 10.36 1.30
N LEU A 154 -8.32 10.21 0.21
CA LEU A 154 -9.41 9.26 0.06
C LEU A 154 -8.99 8.12 -0.86
N ASN A 155 -9.50 6.92 -0.57
CA ASN A 155 -9.44 5.81 -1.50
C ASN A 155 -10.42 6.06 -2.65
N PRO A 156 -10.05 5.80 -3.92
CA PRO A 156 -10.94 5.96 -5.08
C PRO A 156 -12.29 5.24 -4.95
N ASP A 157 -12.35 4.08 -4.29
CA ASP A 157 -13.59 3.30 -4.12
C ASP A 157 -14.63 4.00 -3.22
N ALA A 158 -14.19 4.99 -2.43
CA ALA A 158 -15.06 5.78 -1.56
C ALA A 158 -15.60 7.06 -2.23
N VAL A 159 -15.29 7.28 -3.52
CA VAL A 159 -15.57 8.54 -4.23
C VAL A 159 -16.46 8.28 -5.45
N LEU A 160 -17.64 8.90 -5.48
CA LEU A 160 -18.61 8.72 -6.58
C LEU A 160 -18.20 9.43 -7.88
N ALA A 161 -17.58 10.61 -7.77
CA ALA A 161 -17.10 11.39 -8.90
C ALA A 161 -15.89 12.23 -8.48
N ARG A 162 -14.90 12.36 -9.37
CA ARG A 162 -13.70 13.17 -9.16
C ARG A 162 -13.19 13.74 -10.47
N GLU A 163 -12.50 14.87 -10.37
CA GLU A 163 -11.69 15.42 -11.45
C GLU A 163 -10.29 14.78 -11.45
N ASN A 164 -9.61 14.76 -12.60
CA ASN A 164 -8.27 14.14 -12.68
C ASN A 164 -7.21 14.89 -11.86
N ASN A 165 -7.37 16.20 -11.66
CA ASN A 165 -6.42 17.04 -10.93
C ASN A 165 -6.39 16.76 -9.41
N VAL A 166 -7.40 16.08 -8.86
CA VAL A 166 -7.42 15.67 -7.44
C VAL A 166 -6.85 14.27 -7.23
N ASP A 167 -6.45 13.57 -8.29
CA ASP A 167 -5.76 12.29 -8.20
C ASP A 167 -4.25 12.52 -8.04
N ILE A 168 -3.70 12.08 -6.91
CA ILE A 168 -2.26 12.18 -6.61
C ILE A 168 -1.53 10.84 -6.74
N THR A 169 -2.14 9.82 -7.34
CA THR A 169 -1.55 8.48 -7.50
C THR A 169 -0.17 8.56 -8.16
N ASP A 170 0.00 9.34 -9.22
CA ASP A 170 1.30 9.50 -9.89
C ASP A 170 2.35 10.21 -9.00
N ALA A 171 1.91 11.09 -8.10
CA ALA A 171 2.80 11.70 -7.12
C ALA A 171 3.26 10.67 -6.07
N VAL A 172 2.35 9.77 -5.66
CA VAL A 172 2.71 8.64 -4.78
C VAL A 172 3.70 7.70 -5.47
N VAL A 173 3.50 7.37 -6.76
CA VAL A 173 4.45 6.58 -7.54
C VAL A 173 5.82 7.26 -7.61
N THR A 174 5.84 8.57 -7.87
CA THR A 174 7.08 9.36 -7.95
C THR A 174 7.85 9.31 -6.64
N GLU A 175 7.18 9.54 -5.51
CA GLU A 175 7.81 9.48 -4.19
C GLU A 175 8.22 8.06 -3.79
N LEU A 176 7.41 7.06 -4.14
CA LEU A 176 7.76 5.66 -3.89
C LEU A 176 9.01 5.26 -4.66
N ASN A 177 9.13 5.64 -5.94
CA ASN A 177 10.33 5.39 -6.74
C ASN A 177 11.55 6.14 -6.21
N ARG A 178 11.37 7.32 -5.60
CA ARG A 178 12.45 8.09 -4.98
C ARG A 178 12.95 7.42 -3.70
N ILE A 179 12.05 6.92 -2.86
CA ILE A 179 12.37 6.33 -1.55
C ILE A 179 12.79 4.86 -1.68
N LEU A 180 12.21 4.15 -2.65
CA LEU A 180 12.40 2.72 -2.89
C LEU A 180 12.62 2.47 -4.39
N PRO A 181 13.84 2.71 -4.90
CA PRO A 181 14.13 2.52 -6.32
C PRO A 181 14.20 1.04 -6.72
N SER A 182 14.58 0.17 -5.79
CA SER A 182 14.66 -1.28 -5.99
C SER A 182 14.32 -2.03 -4.70
N VAL A 183 13.98 -3.32 -4.86
CA VAL A 183 13.71 -4.27 -3.77
C VAL A 183 14.40 -5.59 -4.08
N SER A 184 14.62 -6.41 -3.04
CA SER A 184 15.12 -7.76 -3.23
C SER A 184 13.97 -8.74 -3.45
N THR A 185 14.14 -9.66 -4.40
CA THR A 185 13.22 -10.79 -4.64
C THR A 185 13.58 -12.03 -3.81
N ALA A 186 14.79 -12.08 -3.25
CA ALA A 186 15.26 -13.17 -2.42
C ALA A 186 14.79 -12.98 -0.97
N ALA A 187 13.72 -13.68 -0.59
CA ALA A 187 13.24 -13.72 0.78
C ALA A 187 14.24 -14.47 1.69
N PRO A 188 14.58 -13.96 2.88
CA PRO A 188 15.50 -14.63 3.79
C PRO A 188 14.89 -15.93 4.35
N ALA A 189 15.75 -16.85 4.77
CA ALA A 189 15.31 -18.12 5.36
C ALA A 189 14.45 -17.89 6.61
N GLY A 190 13.29 -18.57 6.68
CA GLY A 190 12.33 -18.40 7.77
C GLY A 190 11.47 -17.15 7.69
N TYR A 191 11.56 -16.37 6.61
CA TYR A 191 10.65 -15.25 6.36
C TYR A 191 9.18 -15.72 6.33
N GLN A 192 8.31 -14.95 6.96
CA GLN A 192 6.87 -15.13 6.91
C GLN A 192 6.22 -13.89 6.29
N PRO A 193 5.24 -14.05 5.37
CA PRO A 193 4.50 -12.92 4.83
C PRO A 193 3.94 -11.98 5.90
N GLY A 194 4.09 -10.68 5.73
CA GLY A 194 3.67 -9.66 6.69
C GLY A 194 4.65 -9.41 7.84
N GLN A 195 5.74 -10.18 7.97
CA GLN A 195 6.71 -10.01 9.07
C GLN A 195 7.39 -8.64 9.01
N LEU A 196 7.66 -8.10 7.81
CA LEU A 196 8.31 -6.79 7.65
C LEU A 196 7.37 -5.65 8.05
N VAL A 197 6.09 -5.74 7.66
CA VAL A 197 5.07 -4.75 8.02
C VAL A 197 4.82 -4.74 9.53
N GLN A 198 4.75 -5.93 10.15
CA GLN A 198 4.59 -6.06 11.61
C GLN A 198 5.76 -5.40 12.36
N GLN A 199 7.00 -5.65 11.94
CA GLN A 199 8.19 -5.02 12.53
C GLN A 199 8.15 -3.48 12.39
N ARG A 200 7.77 -2.96 11.22
CA ARG A 200 7.61 -1.52 11.02
C ARG A 200 6.52 -0.93 11.92
N ASN A 201 5.38 -1.59 12.03
CA ASN A 201 4.30 -1.10 12.88
C ASN A 201 4.70 -1.06 14.36
N GLN A 202 5.45 -2.07 14.83
CA GLN A 202 6.03 -2.07 16.19
C GLN A 202 6.98 -0.89 16.40
N GLN A 203 7.91 -0.64 15.47
CA GLN A 203 8.82 0.51 15.54
C GLN A 203 8.09 1.85 15.59
N LEU A 204 7.00 2.00 14.83
CA LEU A 204 6.18 3.21 14.83
C LEU A 204 5.43 3.40 16.17
N MET A 205 4.95 2.31 16.77
CA MET A 205 4.32 2.36 18.10
C MET A 205 5.32 2.75 19.18
N ASP A 206 6.54 2.22 19.14
CA ASP A 206 7.60 2.56 20.10
C ASP A 206 8.05 4.02 19.94
N ALA A 207 8.19 4.50 18.71
CA ALA A 207 8.50 5.90 18.42
C ALA A 207 7.39 6.86 18.92
N ALA A 208 6.11 6.49 18.73
CA ALA A 208 4.99 7.25 19.25
C ALA A 208 4.97 7.28 20.79
N ARG A 209 5.33 6.17 21.45
CA ARG A 209 5.40 6.09 22.91
C ARG A 209 6.56 6.91 23.47
N ALA A 210 7.70 6.96 22.78
CA ALA A 210 8.82 7.82 23.15
C ALA A 210 8.48 9.32 23.01
N ALA A 211 7.72 9.70 21.97
CA ALA A 211 7.30 11.09 21.76
C ALA A 211 6.25 11.59 22.78
N GLN A 212 5.52 10.70 23.44
CA GLN A 212 4.54 11.04 24.49
C GLN A 212 5.15 11.05 25.91
N GLY A 213 6.41 10.65 26.06
CA GLY A 213 7.06 10.42 27.36
C GLY A 213 7.91 11.58 27.92
N THR A 214 7.92 12.77 27.32
CA THR A 214 8.65 13.93 27.87
C THR A 214 7.68 14.94 28.48
N PRO A 215 7.50 14.99 29.81
CA PRO A 215 6.87 16.13 30.46
C PRO A 215 7.73 17.37 30.16
N ALA A 216 7.13 18.42 29.62
CA ALA A 216 7.79 19.71 29.53
C ALA A 216 8.29 20.12 30.93
N PRO A 217 9.56 20.50 31.11
CA PRO A 217 10.01 21.01 32.40
C PRO A 217 9.23 22.29 32.72
N ALA A 218 8.50 22.27 33.83
CA ALA A 218 7.84 23.46 34.35
C ALA A 218 8.89 24.55 34.59
N ALA A 219 8.74 25.69 33.91
CA ALA A 219 9.60 26.84 34.14
C ALA A 219 9.46 27.33 35.59
N PRO A 220 10.57 27.55 36.33
CA PRO A 220 10.48 28.12 37.67
C PRO A 220 9.98 29.56 37.59
N ALA A 221 8.89 29.84 38.30
CA ALA A 221 8.31 31.17 38.42
C ALA A 221 9.28 32.10 39.17
N THR A 222 9.80 33.11 38.46
CA THR A 222 10.54 34.23 39.05
C THR A 222 9.55 35.20 39.72
N GLY A 223 9.13 34.87 40.94
CA GLY A 223 8.38 35.78 41.80
C GLY A 223 9.30 36.82 42.44
N THR A 224 9.08 38.09 42.13
CA THR A 224 9.66 39.25 42.84
C THR A 224 9.09 39.31 44.26
N PRO A 225 9.90 39.50 45.31
CA PRO A 225 9.39 39.60 46.68
C PRO A 225 8.66 40.95 46.89
N PRO A 226 7.50 40.97 47.58
CA PRO A 226 6.81 42.21 47.92
C PRO A 226 7.54 42.97 49.03
N THR A 227 7.82 44.24 48.76
CA THR A 227 8.31 45.20 49.76
C THR A 227 7.21 45.45 50.79
N THR A 228 7.46 45.16 52.07
CA THR A 228 6.59 45.63 53.15
C THR A 228 7.41 46.17 54.32
N ARG A 229 7.29 47.50 54.47
CA ARG A 229 7.27 48.36 55.65
C ARG A 229 8.38 48.25 56.72
#